data_AF-A0A095A3W5-F1
#
_entry.id   AF-A0A095A3W5-F1
#
_cell.length_a   1.000
_cell.length_b   1.000
_cell.length_c   1.000
_cell.angle_alpha   90.00
_cell.angle_beta   90.00
_cell.angle_gamma   90.00
#
_symmetry.space_group_name_H-M   'P 1'
#
loop_
_entity.id
_entity.type
_entity.pdbx_description
1 polymer ?
#
loop_
_entity_poly.entity_id
_entity_poly.type
_entity_poly.pdbx_seq_one_letter_code
_entity_poly.pdbx_strand_id
1 'polypeptide(L)'
;MIRLKDLSTGDDNKSYLISSYFNGPRGILDAPRSDPATEDRFASNYTAESLVRLSFSTHSAEDVPIYANGPYSELFHSSLDNTFIAHATMYSLSVILSQYKIECKSSLLDVTDPETWKKLADERFNKFEQSLTYLLLKRPKNIILFIGDGMSLSTVTGARYLKAEKMDVLGGDVQLEWENWPVASLVRTFNSDRLTTESGSAATAFMSGVKGPDGTVGITGTVKCCECTELKEVERAKSSLMYASKAGFSTGIVTTTRVTHATPAAAYANMLHRDWESVGPSNKRGFHCVDAAAQLLTNASHVNVIMGGGAAEFYGPSDNTTFTMKGKRSDSRNLLQEWKDMQTEMNRKHVLLHTNDEFKRTDWSSVDYVLGLFAPSHLAYQLENQDQPSLAEMTEAAIKVLSRNPKGFLLLVEGGRIDHGNHENRAQ
;
A
#
# COMPACT_ATOMS: atom_id res chain seq x y z
N MET A 1 9.10 14.07 -30.27
CA MET A 1 8.01 14.85 -29.66
C MET A 1 6.81 13.93 -29.64
N ILE A 2 6.40 13.41 -28.48
CA ILE A 2 5.35 12.38 -28.38
C ILE A 2 4.21 12.97 -27.54
N ARG A 3 3.04 13.17 -28.15
CA ARG A 3 1.75 13.38 -27.48
C ARG A 3 1.03 12.02 -27.36
N LEU A 4 0.07 11.87 -26.44
CA LEU A 4 -0.77 10.64 -26.34
C LEU A 4 -1.52 10.32 -27.64
N LYS A 5 -1.68 11.32 -28.52
CA LYS A 5 -2.31 11.23 -29.83
C LYS A 5 -1.38 10.74 -30.94
N ASP A 6 -0.06 10.71 -30.71
CA ASP A 6 0.92 10.25 -31.69
C ASP A 6 0.99 8.72 -31.67
N LEU A 7 0.09 8.08 -32.41
CA LEU A 7 0.02 6.63 -32.52
C LEU A 7 0.69 6.15 -33.81
N SER A 8 1.42 5.04 -33.69
CA SER A 8 1.92 4.29 -34.86
C SER A 8 0.88 3.28 -35.31
N THR A 9 0.98 2.85 -36.57
CA THR A 9 0.06 1.88 -37.18
C THR A 9 0.68 0.49 -37.19
N GLY A 10 -0.12 -0.54 -36.92
CA GLY A 10 0.27 -1.94 -37.09
C GLY A 10 0.04 -2.46 -38.50
N ASP A 11 0.43 -3.72 -38.76
CA ASP A 11 0.26 -4.39 -40.05
C ASP A 11 -1.21 -4.54 -40.50
N ASP A 12 -2.15 -4.41 -39.57
CA ASP A 12 -3.60 -4.39 -39.82
C ASP A 12 -4.15 -3.01 -40.18
N ASN A 13 -3.25 -2.03 -40.44
CA ASN A 13 -3.55 -0.63 -40.74
C ASN A 13 -4.33 0.11 -39.63
N LYS A 14 -4.33 -0.39 -38.39
CA LYS A 14 -4.93 0.29 -37.23
C LYS A 14 -3.85 0.84 -36.30
N SER A 15 -4.13 1.94 -35.63
CA SER A 15 -3.19 2.53 -34.66
C SER A 15 -3.00 1.62 -33.45
N TYR A 16 -1.92 1.75 -32.67
CA TYR A 16 -1.76 1.00 -31.40
C TYR A 16 -1.23 1.89 -30.27
N LEU A 17 -1.61 1.57 -29.03
CA LEU A 17 -1.13 2.27 -27.85
C LEU A 17 0.30 1.82 -27.52
N ILE A 18 1.17 2.79 -27.24
CA ILE A 18 2.57 2.54 -26.85
C ILE A 18 2.65 1.82 -25.49
N SER A 19 1.65 1.99 -24.63
CA SER A 19 1.46 1.23 -23.40
C SER A 19 0.17 0.42 -23.51
N SER A 20 0.27 -0.90 -23.34
CA SER A 20 -0.84 -1.84 -23.48
C SER A 20 -0.90 -2.80 -22.30
N TYR A 21 -2.08 -3.35 -22.04
CA TYR A 21 -2.27 -4.38 -21.02
C TYR A 21 -2.00 -5.77 -21.61
N PHE A 22 -1.22 -6.61 -20.93
CA PHE A 22 -1.03 -7.99 -21.37
C PHE A 22 -2.29 -8.85 -21.17
N ASN A 23 -3.07 -8.58 -20.12
CA ASN A 23 -4.32 -9.30 -19.88
C ASN A 23 -5.39 -8.40 -19.23
N GLY A 24 -6.65 -8.80 -19.34
CA GLY A 24 -7.77 -8.14 -18.66
C GLY A 24 -9.11 -8.17 -19.40
N PRO A 25 -10.10 -7.43 -18.87
CA PRO A 25 -11.48 -7.41 -19.36
C PRO A 25 -11.71 -6.77 -20.73
N ARG A 26 -10.67 -6.33 -21.46
CA ARG A 26 -10.81 -5.98 -22.89
C ARG A 26 -9.95 -6.83 -23.81
N GLY A 27 -9.69 -8.07 -23.40
CA GLY A 27 -9.18 -9.10 -24.31
C GLY A 27 -10.18 -9.43 -25.41
N ILE A 28 -9.67 -9.66 -26.61
CA ILE A 28 -10.46 -9.99 -27.80
C ILE A 28 -10.35 -11.49 -28.05
N LEU A 29 -11.50 -12.14 -28.26
CA LEU A 29 -11.55 -13.59 -28.52
C LEU A 29 -11.70 -13.88 -30.01
N ASP A 30 -12.73 -13.34 -30.66
CA ASP A 30 -13.10 -13.72 -32.03
C ASP A 30 -13.51 -12.50 -32.88
N ALA A 31 -12.79 -11.38 -32.76
CA ALA A 31 -13.08 -10.16 -33.51
C ALA A 31 -11.78 -9.43 -33.91
N PRO A 32 -11.81 -8.55 -34.92
CA PRO A 32 -10.71 -7.62 -35.14
C PRO A 32 -10.69 -6.55 -34.04
N ARG A 33 -9.50 -6.11 -33.63
CA ARG A 33 -9.32 -5.02 -32.66
C ARG A 33 -9.90 -3.69 -33.12
N SER A 34 -10.25 -2.82 -32.18
CA SER A 34 -10.62 -1.45 -32.53
C SER A 34 -9.38 -0.63 -32.90
N ASP A 35 -9.58 0.53 -33.54
CA ASP A 35 -8.49 1.48 -33.78
C ASP A 35 -8.50 2.54 -32.66
N PRO A 36 -7.50 2.56 -31.76
CA PRO A 36 -7.41 3.52 -30.67
C PRO A 36 -7.38 4.99 -31.12
N ALA A 37 -7.02 5.29 -32.38
CA ALA A 37 -7.10 6.65 -32.91
C ALA A 37 -8.53 7.15 -33.09
N THR A 38 -9.50 6.24 -33.21
CA THR A 38 -10.93 6.56 -33.38
C THR A 38 -11.72 6.55 -32.07
N GLU A 39 -11.09 6.12 -30.98
CA GLU A 39 -11.72 6.02 -29.67
C GLU A 39 -11.54 7.29 -28.85
N ASP A 40 -12.57 7.66 -28.08
CA ASP A 40 -12.41 8.65 -27.02
C ASP A 40 -11.69 8.01 -25.83
N ARG A 41 -10.37 8.03 -25.89
CA ARG A 41 -9.48 7.48 -24.86
C ARG A 41 -9.49 8.29 -23.56
N PHE A 42 -10.15 9.45 -23.55
CA PHE A 42 -10.31 10.33 -22.39
C PHE A 42 -11.70 10.25 -21.75
N ALA A 43 -12.58 9.41 -22.27
CA ALA A 43 -13.85 9.12 -21.63
C ALA A 43 -13.62 8.38 -20.29
N SER A 44 -14.39 8.71 -19.27
CA SER A 44 -14.31 8.07 -17.93
C SER A 44 -14.64 6.58 -17.94
N ASN A 45 -15.35 6.11 -18.97
CA ASN A 45 -15.67 4.70 -19.18
C ASN A 45 -14.74 4.02 -20.18
N TYR A 46 -13.66 4.69 -20.62
CA TYR A 46 -12.69 4.09 -21.53
C TYR A 46 -12.02 2.89 -20.87
N THR A 47 -11.94 1.78 -21.62
CA THR A 47 -11.24 0.57 -21.19
C THR A 47 -10.16 0.29 -22.22
N ALA A 48 -8.90 0.20 -21.84
CA ALA A 48 -7.81 -0.09 -22.78
C ALA A 48 -7.85 -1.57 -23.20
N GLU A 49 -7.53 -1.84 -24.47
CA GLU A 49 -7.44 -3.21 -24.99
C GLU A 49 -6.34 -4.01 -24.28
N SER A 50 -6.55 -5.32 -24.16
CA SER A 50 -5.55 -6.24 -23.61
C SER A 50 -5.32 -7.45 -24.51
N LEU A 51 -4.15 -8.06 -24.48
CA LEU A 51 -3.85 -9.22 -25.33
C LEU A 51 -4.64 -10.47 -24.92
N VAL A 52 -4.69 -10.80 -23.62
CA VAL A 52 -5.35 -12.01 -23.10
C VAL A 52 -6.63 -11.65 -22.34
N ARG A 53 -7.77 -12.24 -22.71
CA ARG A 53 -9.04 -12.01 -22.02
C ARG A 53 -9.03 -12.62 -20.62
N LEU A 54 -9.31 -11.79 -19.62
CA LEU A 54 -9.64 -12.20 -18.25
C LEU A 54 -10.85 -11.39 -17.76
N SER A 55 -11.41 -11.76 -16.59
CA SER A 55 -12.44 -10.94 -15.93
C SER A 55 -11.85 -9.65 -15.33
N PHE A 56 -10.60 -9.72 -14.87
CA PHE A 56 -9.80 -8.62 -14.36
C PHE A 56 -8.35 -8.80 -14.83
N SER A 57 -7.60 -7.70 -14.98
CA SER A 57 -6.16 -7.79 -15.23
C SER A 57 -5.43 -8.45 -14.06
N THR A 58 -4.14 -8.76 -14.18
CA THR A 58 -3.31 -9.27 -13.10
C THR A 58 -2.05 -8.44 -12.96
N HIS A 59 -1.40 -8.52 -11.80
CA HIS A 59 -0.04 -8.01 -11.63
C HIS A 59 0.92 -8.69 -12.62
N SER A 60 2.04 -8.02 -12.91
CA SER A 60 3.16 -8.61 -13.67
C SER A 60 4.27 -9.08 -12.72
N ALA A 61 5.15 -9.95 -13.22
CA ALA A 61 6.35 -10.39 -12.50
C ALA A 61 7.55 -9.44 -12.75
N GLU A 62 7.28 -8.22 -13.22
CA GLU A 62 8.30 -7.23 -13.54
C GLU A 62 8.76 -6.50 -12.27
N ASP A 63 10.01 -6.06 -12.27
CA ASP A 63 10.52 -5.19 -11.22
C ASP A 63 9.77 -3.85 -11.24
N VAL A 64 9.46 -3.34 -10.05
CA VAL A 64 8.76 -2.05 -9.89
C VAL A 64 9.75 -0.95 -9.52
N PRO A 65 9.51 0.31 -9.92
CA PRO A 65 10.42 1.39 -9.60
C PRO A 65 10.31 1.79 -8.12
N ILE A 66 11.46 2.13 -7.52
CA ILE A 66 11.53 2.83 -6.23
C ILE A 66 12.28 4.14 -6.42
N TYR A 67 11.75 5.20 -5.81
CA TYR A 67 12.35 6.52 -5.78
C TYR A 67 12.59 6.90 -4.32
N ALA A 68 13.74 7.51 -4.01
CA ALA A 68 14.05 7.94 -2.66
C ALA A 68 14.72 9.33 -2.63
N ASN A 69 14.35 10.12 -1.62
CA ASN A 69 14.91 11.44 -1.36
C ASN A 69 15.09 11.66 0.15
N GLY A 70 16.07 12.47 0.52
CA GLY A 70 16.41 12.78 1.90
C GLY A 70 17.52 11.89 2.46
N PRO A 71 17.82 12.02 3.77
CA PRO A 71 18.90 11.27 4.39
C PRO A 71 18.68 9.76 4.29
N TYR A 72 19.74 9.06 3.92
CA TYR A 72 19.80 7.61 3.70
C TYR A 72 19.02 7.12 2.48
N SER A 73 18.59 8.03 1.59
CA SER A 73 17.99 7.64 0.29
C SER A 73 18.93 6.76 -0.54
N GLU A 74 20.24 6.90 -0.35
CA GLU A 74 21.28 6.11 -1.01
C GLU A 74 21.18 4.62 -0.68
N LEU A 75 20.57 4.22 0.45
CA LEU A 75 20.31 2.80 0.73
C LEU A 75 19.51 2.12 -0.38
N PHE A 76 18.70 2.89 -1.13
CA PHE A 76 17.84 2.40 -2.20
C PHE A 76 18.51 2.44 -3.58
N HIS A 77 19.83 2.60 -3.65
CA HIS A 77 20.56 2.43 -4.90
C HIS A 77 20.63 0.94 -5.28
N SER A 78 20.80 0.64 -6.58
CA SER A 78 20.86 -0.71 -7.18
C SER A 78 19.57 -1.55 -7.03
N SER A 79 19.44 -2.63 -7.82
CA SER A 79 18.28 -3.52 -7.70
C SER A 79 18.15 -4.12 -6.29
N LEU A 80 16.93 -4.07 -5.74
CA LEU A 80 16.61 -4.48 -4.37
C LEU A 80 15.61 -5.63 -4.37
N ASP A 81 15.46 -6.27 -3.22
CA ASP A 81 14.26 -7.02 -2.89
C ASP A 81 13.31 -6.14 -2.08
N ASN A 82 11.98 -6.24 -2.27
CA ASN A 82 11.01 -5.41 -1.54
C ASN A 82 11.06 -5.58 -0.02
N THR A 83 11.58 -6.69 0.52
CA THR A 83 11.84 -6.86 1.96
C THR A 83 12.81 -5.83 2.53
N PHE A 84 13.76 -5.36 1.72
CA PHE A 84 14.77 -4.41 2.18
C PHE A 84 14.16 -3.06 2.57
N ILE A 85 12.99 -2.69 2.03
CA ILE A 85 12.30 -1.43 2.36
C ILE A 85 11.98 -1.35 3.85
N ALA A 86 11.45 -2.43 4.44
CA ALA A 86 11.15 -2.49 5.86
C ALA A 86 12.43 -2.42 6.70
N HIS A 87 13.45 -3.19 6.33
CA HIS A 87 14.73 -3.18 7.04
C HIS A 87 15.38 -1.79 7.00
N ALA A 88 15.43 -1.15 5.83
CA ALA A 88 15.97 0.20 5.67
C ALA A 88 15.16 1.23 6.48
N THR A 89 13.84 1.10 6.53
CA THR A 89 12.97 1.93 7.38
C THR A 89 13.31 1.77 8.86
N MET A 90 13.38 0.53 9.35
CA MET A 90 13.68 0.24 10.76
C MET A 90 15.10 0.65 11.16
N TYR A 91 16.08 0.42 10.26
CA TYR A 91 17.46 0.86 10.41
C TYR A 91 17.53 2.39 10.51
N SER A 92 16.84 3.10 9.62
CA SER A 92 16.86 4.57 9.55
C SER A 92 16.27 5.23 10.79
N LEU A 93 15.22 4.64 11.37
CA LEU A 93 14.60 5.09 12.63
C LEU A 93 15.32 4.58 13.89
N SER A 94 16.34 3.73 13.74
CA SER A 94 17.04 3.07 14.85
C SER A 94 16.12 2.28 15.79
N VAL A 95 15.07 1.65 15.25
CA VAL A 95 14.08 0.90 16.05
C VAL A 95 14.39 -0.59 16.16
N ILE A 96 15.30 -1.11 15.33
CA ILE A 96 15.89 -2.45 15.47
C ILE A 96 17.39 -2.30 15.26
N LEU A 97 18.14 -2.31 16.37
CA LEU A 97 19.60 -2.41 16.39
C LEU A 97 19.98 -3.30 17.56
N SER A 98 19.87 -4.62 17.38
CA SER A 98 20.65 -5.54 18.20
C SER A 98 21.35 -6.52 17.28
N GLN A 99 22.68 -6.45 17.36
CA GLN A 99 23.62 -7.39 16.76
C GLN A 99 23.20 -8.81 17.16
N TYR A 100 22.72 -9.61 16.22
CA TYR A 100 22.51 -11.03 16.44
C TYR A 100 23.61 -11.79 15.70
N LYS A 101 24.32 -12.66 16.43
CA LYS A 101 25.34 -13.53 15.85
C LYS A 101 24.68 -14.45 14.82
N ILE A 102 25.02 -14.27 13.56
CA ILE A 102 24.57 -15.12 12.46
C ILE A 102 25.46 -16.38 12.48
N GLU A 103 24.87 -17.53 12.84
CA GLU A 103 25.48 -18.82 12.53
C GLU A 103 25.08 -19.25 11.13
N CYS A 104 26.06 -19.46 10.26
CA CYS A 104 25.86 -19.80 8.86
C CYS A 104 25.37 -21.25 8.73
N LYS A 105 24.15 -21.45 8.24
CA LYS A 105 23.70 -22.76 7.73
C LYS A 105 23.02 -22.56 6.37
N SER A 106 23.54 -23.24 5.34
CA SER A 106 23.09 -23.29 3.94
C SER A 106 23.58 -22.18 2.99
N SER A 107 23.92 -22.60 1.76
CA SER A 107 24.31 -21.78 0.61
C SER A 107 23.15 -21.47 -0.36
N LEU A 108 21.95 -22.00 -0.09
CA LEU A 108 20.73 -21.72 -0.85
C LEU A 108 19.86 -20.71 -0.11
N LEU A 109 19.35 -19.71 -0.85
CA LEU A 109 18.50 -18.64 -0.31
C LEU A 109 17.10 -19.21 0.00
N ASP A 110 16.80 -19.40 1.28
CA ASP A 110 15.45 -19.78 1.73
C ASP A 110 14.57 -18.53 1.81
N VAL A 111 13.73 -18.34 0.79
CA VAL A 111 12.83 -17.19 0.68
C VAL A 111 11.74 -17.19 1.77
N THR A 112 11.49 -18.33 2.41
CA THR A 112 10.46 -18.49 3.44
C THR A 112 10.97 -18.12 4.83
N ASP A 113 12.29 -18.18 5.05
CA ASP A 113 12.94 -17.89 6.33
C ASP A 113 13.16 -16.37 6.53
N PRO A 114 12.56 -15.76 7.57
CA PRO A 114 12.82 -14.37 7.94
C PRO A 114 14.31 -14.02 8.12
N GLU A 115 15.13 -14.95 8.62
CA GLU A 115 16.53 -14.67 8.92
C GLU A 115 17.37 -14.47 7.65
N THR A 116 16.96 -15.08 6.53
CA THR A 116 17.55 -14.85 5.19
C THR A 116 17.50 -13.38 4.82
N TRP A 117 16.33 -12.75 4.94
CA TRP A 117 16.10 -11.36 4.51
C TRP A 117 16.84 -10.36 5.39
N LYS A 118 16.85 -10.63 6.69
CA LYS A 118 17.63 -9.86 7.65
C LYS A 118 19.12 -9.90 7.37
N LYS A 119 19.69 -11.08 7.10
CA LYS A 119 21.12 -11.22 6.74
C LYS A 119 21.48 -10.38 5.51
N LEU A 120 20.66 -10.45 4.46
CA LEU A 120 20.88 -9.66 3.24
C LEU A 120 20.79 -8.15 3.49
N ALA A 121 19.92 -7.72 4.41
CA ALA A 121 19.84 -6.32 4.82
C ALA A 121 21.09 -5.89 5.61
N ASP A 122 21.55 -6.71 6.55
CA ASP A 122 22.76 -6.44 7.36
C ASP A 122 24.01 -6.31 6.47
N GLU A 123 24.17 -7.16 5.45
CA GLU A 123 25.25 -7.04 4.46
C GLU A 123 25.22 -5.70 3.72
N ARG A 124 24.02 -5.16 3.44
CA ARG A 124 23.87 -3.84 2.82
C ARG A 124 24.17 -2.71 3.80
N PHE A 125 23.70 -2.79 5.04
CA PHE A 125 24.01 -1.79 6.06
C PHE A 125 25.50 -1.71 6.35
N ASN A 126 26.18 -2.84 6.48
CA ASN A 126 27.64 -2.87 6.68
C ASN A 126 28.40 -2.15 5.55
N LYS A 127 27.96 -2.30 4.29
CA LYS A 127 28.54 -1.56 3.15
C LYS A 127 28.21 -0.08 3.21
N PHE A 128 26.96 0.27 3.56
CA PHE A 128 26.53 1.65 3.69
C PHE A 128 27.30 2.39 4.79
N GLU A 129 27.48 1.78 5.95
CA GLU A 129 28.20 2.36 7.10
C GLU A 129 29.70 2.59 6.82
N GLN A 130 30.28 1.84 5.87
CA GLN A 130 31.65 2.04 5.40
C GLN A 130 31.78 3.14 4.34
N SER A 131 30.66 3.63 3.80
CA SER A 131 30.68 4.68 2.77
C SER A 131 31.02 6.05 3.36
N LEU A 132 31.71 6.89 2.56
CA LEU A 132 31.96 8.29 2.94
C LEU A 132 30.65 9.06 3.15
N THR A 133 29.61 8.72 2.39
CA THR A 133 28.27 9.31 2.49
C THR A 133 27.69 9.15 3.89
N TYR A 134 27.81 7.96 4.50
CA TYR A 134 27.29 7.70 5.84
C TYR A 134 27.87 8.65 6.91
N LEU A 135 29.17 8.97 6.81
CA LEU A 135 29.84 9.87 7.75
C LEU A 135 29.32 11.32 7.68
N LEU A 136 28.69 11.70 6.56
CA LEU A 136 28.21 13.06 6.31
C LEU A 136 26.70 13.22 6.57
N LEU A 137 25.95 12.12 6.60
CA LEU A 137 24.50 12.15 6.73
C LEU A 137 24.04 12.06 8.19
N LYS A 138 22.97 12.79 8.50
CA LYS A 138 22.22 12.62 9.75
C LYS A 138 21.08 11.65 9.53
N ARG A 139 20.78 10.80 10.52
CA ARG A 139 19.62 9.91 10.49
C ARG A 139 18.33 10.70 10.22
N PRO A 140 17.40 10.18 9.39
CA PRO A 140 16.14 10.86 9.14
C PRO A 140 15.28 10.87 10.41
N LYS A 141 14.66 12.01 10.69
CA LYS A 141 13.68 12.14 11.78
C LYS A 141 12.33 11.52 11.42
N ASN A 142 11.93 11.67 10.15
CA ASN A 142 10.64 11.23 9.65
C ASN A 142 10.84 10.40 8.40
N ILE A 143 9.98 9.41 8.20
CA ILE A 143 9.93 8.60 6.97
C ILE A 143 8.49 8.61 6.46
N ILE A 144 8.33 8.84 5.16
CA ILE A 144 7.05 8.71 4.46
C ILE A 144 7.23 7.69 3.35
N LEU A 145 6.43 6.64 3.38
CA LEU A 145 6.40 5.58 2.37
C LEU A 145 5.19 5.82 1.47
N PHE A 146 5.43 6.23 0.23
CA PHE A 146 4.38 6.34 -0.79
C PHE A 146 4.30 5.04 -1.59
N ILE A 147 3.14 4.39 -1.59
CA ILE A 147 2.88 3.14 -2.33
C ILE A 147 1.82 3.42 -3.40
N GLY A 148 2.21 3.30 -4.67
CA GLY A 148 1.26 3.19 -5.77
C GLY A 148 0.97 1.71 -6.02
N ASP A 149 -0.17 1.20 -5.51
CA ASP A 149 -0.55 -0.20 -5.74
C ASP A 149 -0.76 -0.43 -7.25
N GLY A 150 -0.20 -1.51 -7.80
CA GLY A 150 -0.21 -1.76 -9.24
C GLY A 150 0.57 -0.75 -10.12
N MET A 151 1.40 0.13 -9.54
CA MET A 151 2.10 1.18 -10.29
C MET A 151 3.43 0.69 -10.91
N SER A 152 3.33 -0.04 -12.03
CA SER A 152 4.48 -0.44 -12.84
C SER A 152 5.21 0.76 -13.51
N LEU A 153 6.37 0.51 -14.13
CA LEU A 153 7.07 1.51 -14.96
C LEU A 153 6.20 2.04 -16.12
N SER A 154 5.35 1.19 -16.69
CA SER A 154 4.41 1.60 -17.74
C SER A 154 3.32 2.53 -17.19
N THR A 155 2.80 2.25 -15.98
CA THR A 155 1.88 3.16 -15.27
C THR A 155 2.52 4.53 -15.00
N VAL A 156 3.77 4.56 -14.53
CA VAL A 156 4.53 5.82 -14.33
C VAL A 156 4.66 6.60 -15.64
N THR A 157 5.03 5.92 -16.73
CA THR A 157 5.16 6.56 -18.04
C THR A 157 3.81 7.07 -18.57
N GLY A 158 2.74 6.28 -18.42
CA GLY A 158 1.38 6.68 -18.77
C GLY A 158 0.92 7.92 -18.00
N ALA A 159 1.18 7.98 -16.70
CA ALA A 159 0.87 9.14 -15.86
C ALA A 159 1.66 10.39 -16.30
N ARG A 160 2.93 10.25 -16.67
CA ARG A 160 3.75 11.35 -17.22
C ARG A 160 3.14 11.92 -18.50
N TYR A 161 2.70 11.06 -19.40
CA TYR A 161 2.05 11.48 -20.65
C TYR A 161 0.67 12.10 -20.42
N LEU A 162 -0.10 11.60 -19.46
CA LEU A 162 -1.36 12.23 -19.05
C LEU A 162 -1.11 13.62 -18.45
N LYS A 163 -0.07 13.79 -17.63
CA LYS A 163 0.34 15.10 -17.09
C LYS A 163 0.72 16.06 -18.22
N ALA A 164 1.51 15.60 -19.19
CA ALA A 164 1.89 16.40 -20.35
C ALA A 164 0.69 16.84 -21.20
N GLU A 165 -0.25 15.93 -21.48
CA GLU A 165 -1.48 16.26 -22.22
C GLU A 165 -2.32 17.29 -21.45
N LYS A 166 -2.47 17.15 -20.13
CA LYS A 166 -3.19 18.12 -19.27
C LYS A 166 -2.51 19.50 -19.23
N MET A 167 -1.21 19.56 -19.47
CA MET A 167 -0.43 20.79 -19.52
C MET A 167 -0.28 21.37 -20.94
N ASP A 168 -0.82 20.70 -21.97
CA ASP A 168 -0.63 21.00 -23.39
C ASP A 168 0.85 21.12 -23.82
N VAL A 169 1.69 20.22 -23.30
CA VAL A 169 3.11 20.11 -23.65
C VAL A 169 3.44 18.69 -24.12
N LEU A 170 4.67 18.46 -24.59
CA LEU A 170 5.07 17.14 -25.07
C LEU A 170 5.40 16.21 -23.91
N GLY A 171 5.17 14.91 -24.10
CA GLY A 171 5.42 13.89 -23.06
C GLY A 171 6.87 13.82 -22.58
N GLY A 172 7.83 14.23 -23.42
CA GLY A 172 9.25 14.31 -23.07
C GLY A 172 9.64 15.54 -22.25
N ASP A 173 8.76 16.54 -22.16
CA ASP A 173 9.04 17.83 -21.51
C ASP A 173 8.52 17.89 -20.06
N VAL A 174 7.97 16.79 -19.56
CA VAL A 174 7.35 16.71 -18.22
C VAL A 174 7.94 15.56 -17.44
N GLN A 175 8.10 15.77 -16.14
CA GLN A 175 8.43 14.74 -15.18
C GLN A 175 7.38 14.70 -14.07
N LEU A 176 7.18 13.53 -13.47
CA LEU A 176 6.45 13.41 -12.21
C LEU A 176 7.35 13.86 -11.07
N GLU A 177 6.74 14.31 -9.96
CA GLU A 177 7.48 15.02 -8.89
C GLU A 177 8.61 14.19 -8.26
N TRP A 178 8.45 12.87 -8.19
CA TRP A 178 9.45 11.95 -7.64
C TRP A 178 10.53 11.53 -8.65
N GLU A 179 10.38 11.82 -9.94
CA GLU A 179 11.37 11.44 -10.96
C GLU A 179 12.63 12.32 -10.90
N ASN A 180 12.57 13.44 -10.18
CA ASN A 180 13.71 14.31 -9.89
C ASN A 180 14.37 14.03 -8.54
N TRP A 181 13.99 12.95 -7.87
CA TRP A 181 14.65 12.53 -6.63
C TRP A 181 16.04 11.94 -6.91
N PRO A 182 16.98 12.06 -5.95
CA PRO A 182 18.38 11.69 -6.17
C PRO A 182 18.60 10.20 -6.40
N VAL A 183 17.65 9.34 -5.98
CA VAL A 183 17.73 7.90 -6.15
C VAL A 183 16.50 7.39 -6.88
N ALA A 184 16.74 6.67 -7.96
CA ALA A 184 15.76 5.87 -8.69
C ALA A 184 16.35 4.48 -8.95
N SER A 185 15.63 3.42 -8.58
CA SER A 185 16.06 2.05 -8.81
C SER A 185 14.89 1.08 -9.00
N LEU A 186 15.20 -0.22 -9.06
CA LEU A 186 14.24 -1.29 -9.32
C LEU A 186 14.14 -2.23 -8.13
N VAL A 187 12.93 -2.73 -7.88
CA VAL A 187 12.62 -3.62 -6.77
C VAL A 187 11.98 -4.89 -7.29
N ARG A 188 12.55 -6.03 -6.92
CA ARG A 188 12.00 -7.36 -7.19
C ARG A 188 10.87 -7.66 -6.21
N THR A 189 9.74 -8.12 -6.74
CA THR A 189 8.46 -8.15 -6.01
C THR A 189 7.93 -9.55 -5.71
N PHE A 190 8.52 -10.63 -6.25
CA PHE A 190 8.09 -12.01 -6.00
C PHE A 190 7.85 -12.30 -4.52
N ASN A 191 6.90 -13.17 -4.20
CA ASN A 191 6.59 -13.55 -2.82
C ASN A 191 7.17 -14.95 -2.49
N SER A 192 6.79 -15.56 -1.37
CA SER A 192 7.43 -16.82 -0.96
C SER A 192 7.07 -18.02 -1.85
N ASP A 193 5.98 -17.96 -2.63
CA ASP A 193 5.46 -19.09 -3.41
C ASP A 193 5.07 -18.76 -4.87
N ARG A 194 5.19 -17.51 -5.30
CA ARG A 194 4.86 -17.02 -6.65
C ARG A 194 5.80 -15.91 -7.13
N LEU A 195 6.02 -15.87 -8.45
CA LEU A 195 6.78 -14.80 -9.12
C LEU A 195 5.95 -13.52 -9.27
N THR A 196 4.67 -13.66 -9.61
CA THR A 196 3.70 -12.56 -9.58
C THR A 196 3.10 -12.50 -8.19
N THR A 197 3.45 -11.47 -7.43
CA THR A 197 2.92 -11.23 -6.08
C THR A 197 1.54 -10.55 -6.14
N GLU A 198 0.81 -10.62 -5.04
CA GLU A 198 -0.39 -9.83 -4.78
C GLU A 198 -0.14 -8.81 -3.64
N SER A 199 -1.03 -7.83 -3.49
CA SER A 199 -0.84 -6.68 -2.59
C SER A 199 -0.51 -7.03 -1.13
N GLY A 200 -1.11 -8.08 -0.56
CA GLY A 200 -0.91 -8.48 0.84
C GLY A 200 0.48 -9.02 1.14
N SER A 201 0.96 -9.96 0.36
CA SER A 201 2.29 -10.57 0.45
C SER A 201 3.38 -9.58 0.04
N ALA A 202 3.12 -8.72 -0.95
CA ALA A 202 3.99 -7.60 -1.29
C ALA A 202 4.11 -6.60 -0.12
N ALA A 203 2.99 -6.21 0.48
CA ALA A 203 2.97 -5.30 1.63
C ALA A 203 3.57 -5.92 2.89
N THR A 204 3.40 -7.23 3.08
CA THR A 204 4.11 -7.96 4.14
C THR A 204 5.62 -7.80 4.00
N ALA A 205 6.14 -7.91 2.78
CA ALA A 205 7.56 -7.72 2.51
C ALA A 205 8.02 -6.28 2.78
N PHE A 206 7.42 -5.27 2.15
CA PHE A 206 7.90 -3.89 2.32
C PHE A 206 7.56 -3.27 3.67
N MET A 207 6.57 -3.79 4.41
CA MET A 207 6.26 -3.33 5.76
C MET A 207 7.04 -4.08 6.83
N SER A 208 7.28 -5.39 6.71
CA SER A 208 7.82 -6.22 7.79
C SER A 208 9.19 -6.85 7.51
N GLY A 209 9.68 -6.80 6.28
CA GLY A 209 11.01 -7.28 5.90
C GLY A 209 11.09 -8.79 5.66
N VAL A 210 9.95 -9.44 5.48
CA VAL A 210 9.85 -10.89 5.27
C VAL A 210 8.88 -11.18 4.15
N LYS A 211 9.14 -12.20 3.34
CA LYS A 211 8.16 -12.66 2.36
C LYS A 211 7.06 -13.48 3.06
N GLY A 212 5.84 -13.29 2.60
CA GLY A 212 4.70 -14.14 2.92
C GLY A 212 4.16 -14.84 1.68
N PRO A 213 3.31 -15.86 1.83
CA PRO A 213 2.67 -16.56 0.71
C PRO A 213 1.54 -15.72 0.10
N ASP A 214 1.21 -16.02 -1.15
CA ASP A 214 0.10 -15.42 -1.89
C ASP A 214 -1.23 -15.46 -1.10
N GLY A 215 -1.94 -14.33 -1.09
CA GLY A 215 -3.26 -14.20 -0.48
C GLY A 215 -3.26 -13.94 1.02
N THR A 216 -2.09 -13.86 1.67
CA THR A 216 -1.96 -13.56 3.11
C THR A 216 -1.54 -12.12 3.38
N VAL A 217 -1.75 -11.66 4.62
CA VAL A 217 -1.38 -10.33 5.08
C VAL A 217 -0.63 -10.45 6.39
N GLY A 218 0.59 -9.95 6.48
CA GLY A 218 1.39 -9.98 7.70
C GLY A 218 1.79 -11.39 8.14
N ILE A 219 1.89 -12.36 7.23
CA ILE A 219 2.26 -13.75 7.55
C ILE A 219 3.65 -14.04 6.98
N THR A 220 4.50 -14.73 7.76
CA THR A 220 5.81 -15.17 7.26
C THR A 220 5.67 -16.35 6.29
N GLY A 221 6.65 -16.55 5.41
CA GLY A 221 6.64 -17.59 4.37
C GLY A 221 6.55 -19.04 4.88
N THR A 222 6.60 -19.27 6.19
CA THR A 222 6.56 -20.59 6.82
C THR A 222 5.16 -21.20 6.89
N VAL A 223 4.12 -20.42 6.61
CA VAL A 223 2.72 -20.84 6.72
C VAL A 223 2.10 -20.97 5.34
N LYS A 224 1.15 -21.89 5.18
CA LYS A 224 0.33 -21.97 3.96
C LYS A 224 -0.94 -21.16 4.15
N CYS A 225 -1.26 -20.35 3.15
CA CYS A 225 -2.63 -19.88 2.95
C CYS A 225 -3.57 -21.09 2.74
N CYS A 226 -4.84 -21.10 3.13
CA CYS A 226 -5.64 -20.03 3.73
C CYS A 226 -6.59 -20.60 4.80
N GLU A 227 -6.14 -21.63 5.51
CA GLU A 227 -6.96 -22.31 6.52
C GLU A 227 -6.95 -21.53 7.83
N CYS A 228 -8.12 -21.23 8.37
CA CYS A 228 -8.20 -20.55 9.67
C CYS A 228 -7.57 -21.41 10.77
N THR A 229 -6.46 -20.94 11.29
CA THR A 229 -5.67 -21.60 12.32
C THR A 229 -5.05 -20.56 13.24
N GLU A 230 -4.75 -20.99 14.47
CA GLU A 230 -4.06 -20.14 15.42
C GLU A 230 -2.59 -19.99 14.99
N LEU A 231 -2.16 -18.75 14.77
CA LEU A 231 -0.80 -18.43 14.37
C LEU A 231 0.11 -18.31 15.59
N LYS A 232 1.28 -18.94 15.51
CA LYS A 232 2.38 -18.75 16.46
C LYS A 232 2.98 -17.36 16.29
N GLU A 233 3.65 -16.88 17.32
CA GLU A 233 4.33 -15.57 17.28
C GLU A 233 5.35 -15.45 16.13
N VAL A 234 6.09 -16.53 15.83
CA VAL A 234 7.09 -16.56 14.74
C VAL A 234 6.47 -16.56 13.34
N GLU A 235 5.17 -16.87 13.25
CA GLU A 235 4.40 -16.90 11.99
C GLU A 235 3.78 -15.52 11.69
N ARG A 236 3.79 -14.61 12.68
CA ARG A 236 3.24 -13.25 12.59
C ARG A 236 4.36 -12.27 12.24
N ALA A 237 4.31 -11.72 11.03
CA ALA A 237 5.21 -10.66 10.63
C ALA A 237 4.86 -9.37 11.39
N LYS A 238 5.87 -8.70 11.94
CA LYS A 238 5.70 -7.41 12.62
C LYS A 238 6.19 -6.30 11.72
N SER A 239 5.32 -5.33 11.45
CA SER A 239 5.63 -4.23 10.56
C SER A 239 6.59 -3.21 11.20
N SER A 240 7.36 -2.53 10.36
CA SER A 240 8.14 -1.35 10.69
C SER A 240 7.29 -0.25 11.33
N LEU A 241 6.00 -0.16 10.98
CA LEU A 241 5.03 0.75 11.60
C LEU A 241 4.78 0.36 13.06
N MET A 242 4.55 -0.92 13.35
CA MET A 242 4.39 -1.39 14.74
C MET A 242 5.67 -1.20 15.57
N TYR A 243 6.85 -1.45 14.98
CA TYR A 243 8.13 -1.19 15.65
C TYR A 243 8.35 0.31 15.92
N ALA A 244 8.03 1.18 14.96
CA ALA A 244 8.11 2.62 15.13
C ALA A 244 7.16 3.13 16.24
N SER A 245 5.90 2.68 16.22
CA SER A 245 4.90 3.00 17.25
C SER A 245 5.37 2.55 18.64
N LYS A 246 5.83 1.30 18.78
CA LYS A 246 6.38 0.78 20.05
C LYS A 246 7.60 1.55 20.53
N ALA A 247 8.42 2.05 19.60
CA ALA A 247 9.56 2.89 19.92
C ALA A 247 9.15 4.34 20.27
N GLY A 248 7.87 4.71 20.20
CA GLY A 248 7.38 6.05 20.55
C GLY A 248 7.47 7.08 19.42
N PHE A 249 7.71 6.64 18.18
CA PHE A 249 7.45 7.49 17.02
C PHE A 249 5.94 7.59 16.81
N SER A 250 5.48 8.72 16.28
CA SER A 250 4.11 8.79 15.78
C SER A 250 4.00 8.00 14.48
N THR A 251 2.86 7.36 14.27
CA THR A 251 2.66 6.53 13.08
C THR A 251 1.34 6.79 12.40
N GLY A 252 1.30 6.71 11.07
CA GLY A 252 0.07 6.89 10.33
C GLY A 252 -0.07 6.00 9.10
N ILE A 253 -1.32 5.78 8.70
CA ILE A 253 -1.75 5.05 7.52
C ILE A 253 -2.78 5.92 6.80
N VAL A 254 -2.49 6.28 5.56
CA VAL A 254 -3.41 7.00 4.68
C VAL A 254 -3.56 6.20 3.40
N THR A 255 -4.80 5.97 2.97
CA THR A 255 -5.06 5.21 1.75
C THR A 255 -6.33 5.69 1.04
N THR A 256 -6.40 5.49 -0.27
CA THR A 256 -7.64 5.60 -1.03
C THR A 256 -8.49 4.32 -1.02
N THR A 257 -7.99 3.22 -0.44
CA THR A 257 -8.69 1.93 -0.36
C THR A 257 -9.47 1.81 0.95
N ARG A 258 -9.92 0.60 1.30
CA ARG A 258 -10.44 0.34 2.64
C ARG A 258 -9.23 0.31 3.57
N VAL A 259 -9.32 0.88 4.78
CA VAL A 259 -8.20 0.81 5.73
C VAL A 259 -7.85 -0.64 6.14
N THR A 260 -8.77 -1.57 5.88
CA THR A 260 -8.65 -3.03 6.05
C THR A 260 -8.15 -3.76 4.81
N HIS A 261 -7.96 -3.07 3.68
CA HIS A 261 -7.41 -3.65 2.45
C HIS A 261 -6.00 -4.19 2.69
N ALA A 262 -5.53 -5.09 1.84
CA ALA A 262 -4.30 -5.86 2.07
C ALA A 262 -3.06 -4.98 2.35
N THR A 263 -2.86 -3.91 1.56
CA THR A 263 -1.75 -2.97 1.72
C THR A 263 -1.72 -2.25 3.08
N PRO A 264 -2.77 -1.50 3.49
CA PRO A 264 -2.79 -0.86 4.79
C PRO A 264 -2.87 -1.87 5.94
N ALA A 265 -3.57 -3.00 5.76
CA ALA A 265 -3.68 -4.05 6.77
C ALA A 265 -2.32 -4.70 7.08
N ALA A 266 -1.41 -4.86 6.12
CA ALA A 266 -0.07 -5.40 6.39
C ALA A 266 0.76 -4.54 7.37
N ALA A 267 0.35 -3.28 7.60
CA ALA A 267 0.97 -2.44 8.60
C ALA A 267 0.59 -2.81 10.04
N TYR A 268 -0.49 -3.59 10.27
CA TYR A 268 -0.98 -3.86 11.63
C TYR A 268 -1.63 -5.23 11.85
N ALA A 269 -2.07 -5.93 10.80
CA ALA A 269 -2.82 -7.17 10.88
C ALA A 269 -1.99 -8.37 10.41
N ASN A 270 -2.34 -9.54 10.96
CA ASN A 270 -1.86 -10.85 10.53
C ASN A 270 -3.07 -11.71 10.15
N MET A 271 -3.26 -11.97 8.86
CA MET A 271 -4.41 -12.72 8.32
C MET A 271 -3.95 -13.80 7.34
N LEU A 272 -4.49 -15.00 7.51
CA LEU A 272 -4.26 -16.13 6.61
C LEU A 272 -5.05 -16.05 5.31
N HIS A 273 -5.94 -15.06 5.16
CA HIS A 273 -6.59 -14.71 3.91
C HIS A 273 -6.89 -13.21 3.90
N ARG A 274 -6.49 -12.49 2.85
CA ARG A 274 -6.65 -11.03 2.75
C ARG A 274 -8.10 -10.56 2.80
N ASP A 275 -9.04 -11.37 2.31
CA ASP A 275 -10.47 -11.04 2.32
C ASP A 275 -11.13 -11.09 3.70
N TRP A 276 -10.42 -11.49 4.76
CA TRP A 276 -10.92 -11.42 6.15
C TRP A 276 -10.84 -9.99 6.71
N GLU A 277 -11.36 -9.03 5.95
CA GLU A 277 -11.39 -7.60 6.30
C GLU A 277 -12.38 -7.32 7.45
N SER A 278 -13.52 -8.01 7.44
CA SER A 278 -14.52 -8.10 8.52
C SER A 278 -14.62 -9.56 9.00
N VAL A 279 -15.58 -9.86 9.88
CA VAL A 279 -15.73 -11.09 10.68
C VAL A 279 -15.15 -12.32 9.97
N GLY A 280 -14.02 -12.79 10.48
CA GLY A 280 -13.28 -13.92 9.89
C GLY A 280 -14.00 -15.26 10.10
N PRO A 281 -13.55 -16.33 9.43
CA PRO A 281 -14.13 -17.64 9.60
C PRO A 281 -13.73 -18.28 10.93
N SER A 282 -14.52 -19.25 11.36
CA SER A 282 -14.15 -20.18 12.43
C SER A 282 -13.75 -21.52 11.84
N ASN A 283 -12.77 -22.18 12.44
CA ASN A 283 -12.37 -23.52 12.03
C ASN A 283 -13.16 -24.63 12.74
N LYS A 284 -12.93 -25.89 12.35
CA LYS A 284 -13.63 -27.06 12.91
C LYS A 284 -13.43 -27.25 14.43
N ARG A 285 -12.42 -26.61 15.03
CA ARG A 285 -12.13 -26.65 16.48
C ARG A 285 -12.76 -25.48 17.24
N GLY A 286 -13.52 -24.63 16.57
CA GLY A 286 -14.15 -23.44 17.16
C GLY A 286 -13.21 -22.25 17.34
N PHE A 287 -11.97 -22.31 16.84
CA PHE A 287 -11.08 -21.15 16.83
C PHE A 287 -11.56 -20.16 15.77
N HIS A 288 -11.70 -18.89 16.17
CA HIS A 288 -12.16 -17.81 15.32
C HIS A 288 -10.97 -16.95 14.88
N CYS A 289 -10.75 -16.84 13.57
CA CYS A 289 -9.70 -15.98 13.04
C CYS A 289 -10.14 -14.52 13.12
N VAL A 290 -9.34 -13.71 13.80
CA VAL A 290 -9.63 -12.28 14.00
C VAL A 290 -9.45 -11.52 12.69
N ASP A 291 -10.46 -10.74 12.32
CA ASP A 291 -10.50 -9.94 11.09
C ASP A 291 -9.64 -8.67 11.14
N ALA A 292 -9.34 -8.08 9.97
CA ALA A 292 -8.55 -6.86 9.86
C ALA A 292 -9.18 -5.70 10.65
N ALA A 293 -10.49 -5.50 10.59
CA ALA A 293 -11.15 -4.39 11.29
C ALA A 293 -10.99 -4.54 12.82
N ALA A 294 -11.17 -5.75 13.36
CA ALA A 294 -10.93 -6.03 14.77
C ALA A 294 -9.45 -5.91 15.16
N GLN A 295 -8.52 -6.38 14.32
CA GLN A 295 -7.08 -6.24 14.55
C GLN A 295 -6.61 -4.78 14.50
N LEU A 296 -7.31 -3.89 13.79
CA LEU A 296 -7.01 -2.45 13.80
C LEU A 296 -7.22 -1.88 15.21
N LEU A 297 -8.29 -2.28 15.90
CA LEU A 297 -8.55 -1.83 17.26
C LEU A 297 -7.52 -2.36 18.25
N THR A 298 -7.04 -3.60 18.10
CA THR A 298 -6.10 -4.19 19.05
C THR A 298 -4.65 -3.78 18.74
N ASN A 299 -4.19 -4.06 17.52
CA ASN A 299 -2.79 -3.94 17.12
C ASN A 299 -2.43 -2.52 16.72
N ALA A 300 -3.39 -1.76 16.16
CA ALA A 300 -3.20 -0.39 15.72
C ALA A 300 -3.80 0.66 16.67
N SER A 301 -4.17 0.29 17.90
CA SER A 301 -4.68 1.24 18.92
C SER A 301 -3.75 2.42 19.18
N HIS A 302 -2.45 2.27 18.95
CA HIS A 302 -1.41 3.30 19.13
C HIS A 302 -1.05 4.04 17.85
N VAL A 303 -1.65 3.71 16.71
CA VAL A 303 -1.45 4.44 15.45
C VAL A 303 -2.21 5.76 15.52
N ASN A 304 -1.49 6.87 15.35
CA ASN A 304 -2.03 8.21 15.54
C ASN A 304 -3.01 8.61 14.44
N VAL A 305 -2.80 8.18 13.20
CA VAL A 305 -3.64 8.59 12.09
C VAL A 305 -3.93 7.41 11.20
N ILE A 306 -5.21 7.06 11.04
CA ILE A 306 -5.67 6.08 10.07
C ILE A 306 -6.77 6.74 9.24
N MET A 307 -6.55 6.91 7.94
CA MET A 307 -7.51 7.56 7.04
C MET A 307 -7.66 6.80 5.72
N GLY A 308 -8.91 6.61 5.30
CA GLY A 308 -9.27 5.99 4.02
C GLY A 308 -10.76 5.71 3.94
N GLY A 309 -11.13 4.60 3.30
CA GLY A 309 -12.50 4.08 3.28
C GLY A 309 -12.67 2.84 4.16
N GLY A 310 -13.74 2.09 3.93
CA GLY A 310 -13.98 0.77 4.52
C GLY A 310 -14.85 0.78 5.77
N ALA A 311 -15.64 1.83 6.00
CA ALA A 311 -16.49 1.93 7.18
C ALA A 311 -17.40 0.70 7.37
N ALA A 312 -17.90 0.10 6.28
CA ALA A 312 -18.81 -1.05 6.34
C ALA A 312 -18.21 -2.30 7.00
N GLU A 313 -16.87 -2.41 7.10
CA GLU A 313 -16.23 -3.54 7.80
C GLU A 313 -16.34 -3.43 9.34
N PHE A 314 -16.72 -2.26 9.86
CA PHE A 314 -16.67 -1.92 11.29
C PHE A 314 -18.02 -1.95 12.01
N TYR A 315 -19.13 -2.10 11.31
CA TYR A 315 -20.48 -2.14 11.91
C TYR A 315 -21.36 -3.21 11.25
N GLY A 316 -22.46 -3.56 11.90
CA GLY A 316 -23.42 -4.56 11.45
C GLY A 316 -24.52 -4.00 10.54
N PRO A 317 -25.30 -4.85 9.86
CA PRO A 317 -26.36 -4.42 8.93
C PRO A 317 -27.47 -3.57 9.54
N SER A 318 -27.64 -3.62 10.86
CA SER A 318 -28.70 -2.94 11.61
C SER A 318 -28.22 -1.70 12.37
N ASP A 319 -26.91 -1.41 12.36
CA ASP A 319 -26.37 -0.23 13.01
C ASP A 319 -26.75 1.04 12.25
N ASN A 320 -27.15 2.08 12.99
CA ASN A 320 -27.43 3.38 12.42
C ASN A 320 -26.11 4.12 12.23
N THR A 321 -25.74 4.45 11.00
CA THR A 321 -24.52 5.18 10.68
C THR A 321 -24.81 6.35 9.76
N THR A 322 -23.84 7.26 9.58
CA THR A 322 -23.98 8.33 8.59
C THR A 322 -23.95 7.81 7.15
N PHE A 323 -23.56 6.56 6.92
CA PHE A 323 -23.53 5.94 5.61
C PHE A 323 -24.88 5.33 5.27
N THR A 324 -25.28 5.43 4.00
CA THR A 324 -26.48 4.79 3.48
C THR A 324 -26.32 3.27 3.32
N MET A 325 -25.08 2.77 3.29
CA MET A 325 -24.77 1.36 3.08
C MET A 325 -24.82 0.58 4.40
N LYS A 326 -25.43 -0.61 4.37
CA LYS A 326 -25.44 -1.56 5.49
C LYS A 326 -24.03 -2.08 5.80
N GLY A 327 -23.75 -2.25 7.08
CA GLY A 327 -22.49 -2.83 7.56
C GLY A 327 -22.40 -4.32 7.27
N LYS A 328 -21.18 -4.85 7.32
CA LYS A 328 -20.86 -6.25 6.98
C LYS A 328 -20.65 -7.14 8.20
N ARG A 329 -20.56 -6.58 9.41
CA ARG A 329 -20.29 -7.38 10.61
C ARG A 329 -21.47 -8.27 10.98
N SER A 330 -21.18 -9.55 11.22
CA SER A 330 -22.17 -10.57 11.61
C SER A 330 -22.11 -10.96 13.09
N ASP A 331 -21.19 -10.36 13.85
CA ASP A 331 -20.91 -10.68 15.27
C ASP A 331 -21.54 -9.69 16.26
N SER A 332 -22.45 -8.83 15.79
CA SER A 332 -23.13 -7.78 16.58
C SER A 332 -22.19 -6.71 17.18
N ARG A 333 -20.92 -6.65 16.77
CA ARG A 333 -19.99 -5.62 17.24
C ARG A 333 -20.10 -4.35 16.40
N ASN A 334 -19.90 -3.21 17.06
CA ASN A 334 -19.73 -1.92 16.42
C ASN A 334 -18.33 -1.38 16.78
N LEU A 335 -17.37 -1.69 15.92
CA LEU A 335 -15.96 -1.37 16.13
C LEU A 335 -15.67 0.12 16.06
N LEU A 336 -16.52 0.92 15.42
CA LEU A 336 -16.38 2.37 15.42
C LEU A 336 -16.61 2.94 16.82
N GLN A 337 -17.66 2.44 17.49
CA GLN A 337 -17.95 2.81 18.86
C GLN A 337 -16.90 2.24 19.82
N GLU A 338 -16.51 0.97 19.68
CA GLU A 338 -15.46 0.35 20.51
C GLU A 338 -14.12 1.11 20.40
N TRP A 339 -13.74 1.56 19.19
CA TRP A 339 -12.52 2.37 19.01
C TRP A 339 -12.63 3.71 19.76
N LYS A 340 -13.76 4.39 19.64
CA LYS A 340 -14.00 5.68 20.32
C LYS A 340 -13.97 5.53 21.85
N ASP A 341 -14.62 4.50 22.36
CA ASP A 341 -14.65 4.20 23.80
C ASP A 341 -13.24 3.89 24.31
N MET A 342 -12.49 3.06 23.60
CA MET A 342 -11.10 2.73 23.93
C MET A 342 -10.19 3.98 23.98
N GLN A 343 -10.27 4.88 23.00
CA GLN A 343 -9.46 6.11 23.01
C GLN A 343 -9.89 7.07 24.14
N THR A 344 -11.18 7.09 24.49
CA THR A 344 -11.70 7.85 25.63
C THR A 344 -11.17 7.30 26.95
N GLU A 345 -11.21 5.98 27.15
CA GLU A 345 -10.68 5.30 28.34
C GLU A 345 -9.17 5.54 28.52
N MET A 346 -8.43 5.63 27.41
CA MET A 346 -7.00 5.96 27.42
C MET A 346 -6.71 7.46 27.62
N ASN A 347 -7.74 8.30 27.84
CA ASN A 347 -7.65 9.75 28.00
C ASN A 347 -6.90 10.45 26.85
N ARG A 348 -7.17 10.02 25.61
CA ARG A 348 -6.53 10.56 24.41
C ARG A 348 -7.43 11.55 23.69
N LYS A 349 -6.83 12.61 23.15
CA LYS A 349 -7.54 13.53 22.24
C LYS A 349 -7.72 12.84 20.90
N HIS A 350 -8.93 12.38 20.62
CA HIS A 350 -9.21 11.57 19.45
C HIS A 350 -10.41 12.10 18.67
N VAL A 351 -10.49 11.76 17.39
CA VAL A 351 -11.63 12.07 16.54
C VAL A 351 -11.91 10.91 15.58
N LEU A 352 -13.20 10.58 15.45
CA LEU A 352 -13.73 9.68 14.43
C LEU A 352 -14.42 10.54 13.37
N LEU A 353 -14.00 10.40 12.10
CA LEU A 353 -14.50 11.20 10.98
C LEU A 353 -15.12 10.29 9.93
N HIS A 354 -16.23 10.74 9.33
CA HIS A 354 -16.94 10.01 8.30
C HIS A 354 -17.23 10.82 7.04
N THR A 355 -17.18 12.15 7.14
CA THR A 355 -17.53 13.06 6.05
C THR A 355 -16.39 14.04 5.75
N ASN A 356 -16.39 14.57 4.54
CA ASN A 356 -15.46 15.61 4.11
C ASN A 356 -15.69 16.94 4.86
N ASP A 357 -16.93 17.22 5.24
CA ASP A 357 -17.29 18.39 6.06
C ASP A 357 -16.66 18.33 7.46
N GLU A 358 -16.72 17.17 8.12
CA GLU A 358 -16.04 16.94 9.40
C GLU A 358 -14.51 17.07 9.23
N PHE A 359 -13.96 16.48 8.16
CA PHE A 359 -12.54 16.59 7.84
C PHE A 359 -12.08 18.05 7.71
N LYS A 360 -12.80 18.87 6.93
CA LYS A 360 -12.47 20.29 6.70
C LYS A 360 -12.59 21.15 7.96
N ARG A 361 -13.51 20.83 8.86
CA ARG A 361 -13.74 21.59 10.11
C ARG A 361 -12.83 21.14 11.26
N THR A 362 -12.10 20.04 11.10
CA THR A 362 -11.24 19.50 12.16
C THR A 362 -10.04 20.41 12.41
N ASP A 363 -9.87 20.86 13.65
CA ASP A 363 -8.62 21.50 14.09
C ASP A 363 -7.57 20.43 14.35
N TRP A 364 -6.76 20.17 13.31
CA TRP A 364 -5.69 19.17 13.35
C TRP A 364 -4.68 19.41 14.45
N SER A 365 -4.54 20.63 14.99
CA SER A 365 -3.60 20.94 16.08
C SER A 365 -4.06 20.42 17.45
N SER A 366 -5.36 20.11 17.58
CA SER A 366 -6.00 19.73 18.84
C SER A 366 -6.21 18.22 19.03
N VAL A 367 -6.00 17.41 17.98
CA VAL A 367 -6.28 15.96 17.97
C VAL A 367 -5.00 15.13 17.82
N ASP A 368 -4.82 14.11 18.65
CA ASP A 368 -3.63 13.25 18.65
C ASP A 368 -3.87 11.89 17.97
N TYR A 369 -5.13 11.46 17.92
CA TYR A 369 -5.56 10.19 17.32
C TYR A 369 -6.75 10.42 16.36
N VAL A 370 -6.64 9.92 15.14
CA VAL A 370 -7.63 10.12 14.07
C VAL A 370 -7.97 8.77 13.45
N LEU A 371 -9.26 8.45 13.40
CA LEU A 371 -9.81 7.42 12.53
C LEU A 371 -10.77 8.09 11.55
N GLY A 372 -10.35 8.24 10.29
CA GLY A 372 -11.15 8.85 9.23
C GLY A 372 -11.56 7.82 8.19
N LEU A 373 -12.85 7.49 8.13
CA LEU A 373 -13.40 6.53 7.18
C LEU A 373 -14.41 7.25 6.30
N PHE A 374 -14.02 7.70 5.10
CA PHE A 374 -14.82 8.61 4.25
C PHE A 374 -15.69 7.89 3.21
N ALA A 375 -15.73 6.55 3.26
CA ALA A 375 -16.55 5.73 2.37
C ALA A 375 -16.93 4.40 3.05
N PRO A 376 -18.09 3.80 2.70
CA PRO A 376 -18.43 2.45 3.15
C PRO A 376 -17.43 1.38 2.68
N SER A 377 -16.93 1.50 1.45
CA SER A 377 -15.90 0.63 0.84
C SER A 377 -14.68 1.50 0.50
N HIS A 378 -13.98 1.26 -0.61
CA HIS A 378 -12.93 2.14 -1.10
C HIS A 378 -13.43 3.58 -1.30
N LEU A 379 -12.53 4.56 -1.27
CA LEU A 379 -12.86 5.90 -1.75
C LEU A 379 -13.19 5.85 -3.25
N ALA A 380 -13.94 6.85 -3.71
CA ALA A 380 -14.23 7.03 -5.12
C ALA A 380 -12.92 7.26 -5.90
N TYR A 381 -12.91 6.90 -7.19
CA TYR A 381 -11.84 7.34 -8.08
C TYR A 381 -11.76 8.87 -8.09
N GLN A 382 -10.56 9.43 -8.25
CA GLN A 382 -10.37 10.89 -8.17
C GLN A 382 -11.25 11.67 -9.16
N LEU A 383 -11.51 11.10 -10.34
CA LEU A 383 -12.37 11.71 -11.37
C LEU A 383 -13.87 11.67 -11.01
N GLU A 384 -14.26 10.77 -10.12
CA GLU A 384 -15.66 10.54 -9.68
C GLU A 384 -15.92 11.14 -8.29
N ASN A 385 -14.87 11.50 -7.56
CA ASN A 385 -14.95 11.98 -6.19
C ASN A 385 -15.62 13.36 -6.13
N GLN A 386 -16.81 13.42 -5.52
CA GLN A 386 -17.57 14.66 -5.32
C GLN A 386 -17.43 15.24 -3.91
N ASP A 387 -17.28 14.38 -2.90
CA ASP A 387 -17.35 14.82 -1.50
C ASP A 387 -16.55 13.93 -0.53
N GLN A 388 -15.32 13.58 -0.89
CA GLN A 388 -14.36 12.89 -0.03
C GLN A 388 -13.02 13.64 -0.08
N PRO A 389 -12.24 13.67 1.01
CA PRO A 389 -10.91 14.28 0.98
C PRO A 389 -10.00 13.53 0.01
N SER A 390 -9.21 14.27 -0.76
CA SER A 390 -8.21 13.71 -1.66
C SER A 390 -7.07 13.06 -0.89
N LEU A 391 -6.30 12.18 -1.56
CA LEU A 391 -5.10 11.57 -0.99
C LEU A 391 -4.10 12.62 -0.49
N ALA A 392 -3.97 13.74 -1.21
CA ALA A 392 -3.10 14.84 -0.83
C ALA A 392 -3.58 15.56 0.44
N GLU A 393 -4.87 15.88 0.55
CA GLU A 393 -5.46 16.50 1.74
C GLU A 393 -5.31 15.59 2.96
N MET A 394 -5.64 14.30 2.83
CA MET A 394 -5.46 13.32 3.91
C MET A 394 -3.99 13.21 4.33
N THR A 395 -3.05 13.20 3.38
CA THR A 395 -1.61 13.17 3.68
C THR A 395 -1.17 14.41 4.44
N GLU A 396 -1.61 15.60 4.02
CA GLU A 396 -1.28 16.86 4.69
C GLU A 396 -1.84 16.89 6.13
N ALA A 397 -3.09 16.47 6.33
CA ALA A 397 -3.69 16.35 7.66
C ALA A 397 -2.94 15.36 8.54
N ALA A 398 -2.54 14.21 8.00
CA ALA A 398 -1.73 13.23 8.72
C ALA A 398 -0.38 13.85 9.16
N ILE A 399 0.31 14.54 8.26
CA ILE A 399 1.59 15.21 8.59
C ILE A 399 1.38 16.27 9.70
N LYS A 400 0.28 17.05 9.68
CA LYS A 400 -0.04 18.04 10.72
C LYS A 400 -0.18 17.43 12.12
N VAL A 401 -0.73 16.21 12.21
CA VAL A 401 -0.84 15.48 13.49
C VAL A 401 0.51 14.85 13.87
N LEU A 402 1.12 14.10 12.96
CA LEU A 402 2.30 13.28 13.24
C LEU A 402 3.58 14.09 13.49
N SER A 403 3.74 15.22 12.80
CA SER A 403 4.95 16.06 12.88
C SER A 403 5.15 16.74 14.24
N ARG A 404 4.11 16.77 15.09
CA ARG A 404 4.19 17.32 16.45
C ARG A 404 5.05 16.47 17.38
N ASN A 405 5.24 15.18 17.09
CA ASN A 405 6.10 14.34 17.90
C ASN A 405 7.58 14.73 17.68
N PRO A 406 8.30 15.19 18.72
CA PRO A 406 9.69 15.60 18.57
C PRO A 406 10.63 14.45 18.19
N LYS A 407 10.25 13.19 18.48
CA LYS A 407 10.98 11.99 18.06
C LYS A 407 10.86 11.75 16.54
N GLY A 408 9.77 12.22 15.93
CA GLY A 408 9.46 12.06 14.51
C GLY A 408 8.35 11.03 14.25
N PHE A 409 8.18 10.66 12.98
CA PHE A 409 7.09 9.78 12.56
C PHE A 409 7.40 8.86 11.38
N LEU A 410 6.60 7.80 11.26
CA LEU A 410 6.52 6.94 10.08
C LEU A 410 5.11 6.97 9.50
N LEU A 411 4.97 7.38 8.24
CA LEU A 411 3.68 7.50 7.56
C LEU A 411 3.65 6.61 6.30
N LEU A 412 2.67 5.72 6.21
CA LEU A 412 2.33 5.00 4.98
C LEU A 412 1.24 5.79 4.23
N VAL A 413 1.47 6.08 2.95
CA VAL A 413 0.51 6.74 2.05
C VAL A 413 0.30 5.87 0.82
N GLU A 414 -0.92 5.42 0.58
CA GLU A 414 -1.24 4.48 -0.50
C GLU A 414 -2.20 5.11 -1.53
N GLY A 415 -1.73 5.19 -2.78
CA GLY A 415 -2.56 5.42 -3.96
C GLY A 415 -3.15 4.10 -4.48
N GLY A 416 -3.92 3.39 -3.65
CA GLY A 416 -4.29 2.00 -3.95
C GLY A 416 -5.38 1.83 -5.00
N ARG A 417 -6.04 2.90 -5.44
CA ARG A 417 -7.01 2.84 -6.55
C ARG A 417 -6.36 2.76 -7.93
N ILE A 418 -5.04 2.96 -8.03
CA ILE A 418 -4.27 2.74 -9.28
C ILE A 418 -4.43 1.27 -9.71
N ASP A 419 -4.23 0.33 -8.78
CA ASP A 419 -4.37 -1.11 -9.02
C ASP A 419 -5.76 -1.49 -9.53
N HIS A 420 -6.81 -1.00 -8.87
CA HIS A 420 -8.18 -1.26 -9.31
C HIS A 420 -8.46 -0.74 -10.73
N GLY A 421 -7.94 0.45 -11.08
CA GLY A 421 -8.03 0.99 -12.43
C GLY A 421 -7.35 0.05 -13.44
N ASN A 422 -6.16 -0.45 -13.12
CA ASN A 422 -5.45 -1.41 -13.94
C ASN A 422 -6.20 -2.74 -14.09
N HIS A 423 -6.76 -3.29 -12.99
CA HIS A 423 -7.58 -4.49 -12.99
C HIS A 423 -8.82 -4.37 -13.89
N GLU A 424 -9.45 -3.20 -13.90
CA GLU A 424 -10.61 -2.89 -14.75
C GLU A 424 -10.20 -2.53 -16.20
N ASN A 425 -8.89 -2.49 -16.52
CA ASN A 425 -8.32 -1.88 -17.73
C ASN A 425 -8.76 -0.42 -17.96
N ARG A 426 -9.11 0.32 -16.91
CA ARG A 426 -9.42 1.76 -16.95
C ARG A 426 -8.15 2.55 -16.67
N ALA A 427 -7.47 2.96 -17.74
CA ALA A 427 -6.14 3.60 -17.66
C ALA A 427 -6.16 5.08 -17.22
N GLN A 428 -7.34 5.65 -16.96
CA GLN A 428 -7.57 7.08 -16.72
C GLN A 428 -7.63 7.43 -15.23
#